data_AF-A0AAN7UC54-F1
#
_entry.id   AF-A0AAN7UC54-F1
#
_cell.length_a   1.000
_cell.length_b   1.000
_cell.length_c   1.000
_cell.angle_alpha   90.00
_cell.angle_beta   90.00
_cell.angle_gamma   90.00
#
_symmetry.space_group_name_H-M   'P 1'
#
loop_
_entity.id
_entity.type
_entity.pdbx_description
1 polymer ?
#
loop_
_entity_poly.entity_id
_entity_poly.type
_entity_poly.pdbx_seq_one_letter_code
_entity_poly.pdbx_strand_id
1 'polypeptide(L)'
;MAVYVVGNTPEDIFSAGLLNSSIPVVISHAAFLTARGAQLLRSTNQYMSTTPESEMHYGHGHPSNHLVLDQAALGVDTHFTFSTDILTQARIWLQSVRERLYGETVIGRWQIPDSNPMSVNQAFLLATRNGGLALGREDIGVIAVDAVADLVVWDGRSPALLGWTDPIAAVILHASVGDIEHVIVNGEFVKRDKKLVVENYAELQDRFLEAARRIQAKLKATPLPPQVGEFSTGSSYGAVQQVDVQRGSGTGCGPSYV
;
A
#
# COMPACT_ATOMS: atom_id res chain seq x y z
N MET A 1 -11.72 23.60 1.23
CA MET A 1 -10.66 23.78 2.26
C MET A 1 -11.15 23.07 3.51
N ALA A 2 -10.74 21.82 3.73
CA ALA A 2 -11.09 21.10 4.95
C ALA A 2 -10.17 21.59 6.07
N VAL A 3 -10.74 22.26 7.06
CA VAL A 3 -10.02 22.71 8.25
C VAL A 3 -9.94 21.49 9.18
N TYR A 4 -8.77 20.86 9.25
CA TYR A 4 -8.50 19.80 10.23
C TYR A 4 -8.34 20.48 11.60
N VAL A 5 -9.39 20.43 12.43
CA VAL A 5 -9.45 21.05 13.77
C VAL A 5 -8.57 20.29 14.79
N VAL A 6 -8.13 19.09 14.44
CA VAL A 6 -7.26 18.22 15.24
C VAL A 6 -6.16 17.72 14.30
N GLY A 7 -4.90 17.72 14.74
CA GLY A 7 -3.83 17.06 14.00
C GLY A 7 -4.14 15.57 13.81
N ASN A 8 -3.55 14.93 12.81
CA ASN A 8 -3.82 13.53 12.48
C ASN A 8 -2.86 12.54 13.17
N THR A 9 -2.15 13.00 14.22
CA THR A 9 -1.22 12.14 14.97
C THR A 9 -1.97 11.27 15.96
N PRO A 10 -1.45 10.08 16.34
CA PRO A 10 -2.05 9.27 17.40
C PRO A 10 -2.19 10.05 18.73
N GLU A 11 -1.27 10.95 19.04
CA GLU A 11 -1.28 11.80 20.24
C GLU A 11 -2.47 12.76 20.25
N ASP A 12 -2.74 13.42 19.12
CA ASP A 12 -3.87 14.35 18.99
C ASP A 12 -5.20 13.59 19.05
N ILE A 13 -5.28 12.45 18.37
CA ILE A 13 -6.47 11.58 18.36
C ILE A 13 -6.72 10.97 19.75
N PHE A 14 -5.67 10.60 20.48
CA PHE A 14 -5.77 10.12 21.86
C PHE A 14 -6.24 11.23 22.80
N SER A 15 -5.71 12.45 22.65
CA SER A 15 -6.12 13.62 23.46
C SER A 15 -7.59 14.00 23.22
N ALA A 16 -8.11 13.75 22.01
CA ALA A 16 -9.53 13.88 21.68
C ALA A 16 -10.40 12.73 22.20
N GLY A 17 -9.82 11.70 22.86
CA GLY A 17 -10.54 10.56 23.42
C GLY A 17 -10.98 9.50 22.39
N LEU A 18 -10.56 9.61 21.13
CA LEU A 18 -11.03 8.75 20.05
C LEU A 18 -10.22 7.44 19.96
N LEU A 19 -8.94 7.48 20.30
CA LEU A 19 -8.05 6.33 20.15
C LEU A 19 -8.35 5.21 21.16
N ASN A 20 -8.90 5.56 22.34
CA ASN A 20 -9.29 4.63 23.39
C ASN A 20 -10.75 4.14 23.26
N SER A 21 -11.37 4.34 22.10
CA SER A 21 -12.73 3.88 21.85
C SER A 21 -12.74 2.44 21.32
N SER A 22 -13.91 1.80 21.34
CA SER A 22 -14.11 0.49 20.70
C SER A 22 -14.21 0.58 19.17
N ILE A 23 -14.16 1.79 18.61
CA ILE A 23 -14.20 2.00 17.17
C ILE A 23 -12.78 1.80 16.64
N PRO A 24 -12.59 0.95 15.62
CA PRO A 24 -11.30 0.82 14.96
C PRO A 24 -10.87 2.15 14.33
N VAL A 25 -9.69 2.63 14.70
CA VAL A 25 -9.06 3.82 14.14
C VAL A 25 -7.78 3.38 13.43
N VAL A 26 -7.75 3.57 12.10
CA VAL A 26 -6.60 3.26 11.27
C VAL A 26 -5.90 4.54 10.86
N ILE A 27 -4.67 4.72 11.31
CA ILE A 27 -3.85 5.88 10.95
C ILE A 27 -3.26 5.67 9.56
N SER A 28 -3.73 6.42 8.57
CA SER A 28 -3.17 6.37 7.21
C SER A 28 -1.75 6.93 7.17
N HIS A 29 -0.89 6.27 6.43
CA HIS A 29 0.54 6.53 6.26
C HIS A 29 1.38 6.31 7.50
N ALA A 30 1.12 7.12 8.53
CA ALA A 30 1.92 7.18 9.75
C ALA A 30 3.44 7.34 9.49
N ALA A 31 3.83 7.96 8.35
CA ALA A 31 5.22 8.13 7.96
C ALA A 31 6.07 8.82 9.03
N PHE A 32 5.50 9.76 9.80
CA PHE A 32 6.21 10.51 10.84
C PHE A 32 5.83 10.06 12.26
N LEU A 33 5.48 8.78 12.43
CA LEU A 33 5.07 8.23 13.72
C LEU A 33 6.18 8.37 14.77
N THR A 34 5.84 8.98 15.90
CA THR A 34 6.75 9.10 17.04
C THR A 34 6.76 7.81 17.87
N ALA A 35 7.79 7.64 18.71
CA ALA A 35 7.82 6.54 19.68
C ALA A 35 6.61 6.57 20.63
N ARG A 36 6.10 7.75 21.01
CA ARG A 36 4.91 7.88 21.86
C ARG A 36 3.66 7.43 21.09
N GLY A 37 3.48 7.89 19.85
CA GLY A 37 2.39 7.47 18.98
C GLY A 37 2.37 5.95 18.79
N ALA A 38 3.53 5.32 18.55
CA ALA A 38 3.63 3.86 18.45
C ALA A 38 3.18 3.13 19.73
N GLN A 39 3.55 3.65 20.91
CA GLN A 39 3.11 3.07 22.18
C GLN A 39 1.61 3.28 22.42
N LEU A 40 1.06 4.43 21.98
CA LEU A 40 -0.38 4.68 22.04
C LEU A 40 -1.13 3.64 21.21
N LEU A 41 -0.75 3.45 19.94
CA LEU A 41 -1.34 2.44 19.05
C LEU A 41 -1.32 1.04 19.67
N ARG A 42 -0.21 0.62 20.27
CA ARG A 42 -0.12 -0.66 20.99
C ARG A 42 -1.04 -0.71 22.21
N SER A 43 -1.02 0.32 23.06
CA SER A 43 -1.79 0.36 24.31
C SER A 43 -3.31 0.40 24.10
N THR A 44 -3.76 0.97 22.99
CA THR A 44 -5.19 1.08 22.64
C THR A 44 -5.61 0.07 21.58
N ASN A 45 -4.73 -0.84 21.19
CA ASN A 45 -4.93 -1.82 20.11
C ASN A 45 -5.43 -1.20 18.78
N GLN A 46 -4.84 -0.08 18.38
CA GLN A 46 -5.14 0.61 17.13
C GLN A 46 -3.99 0.44 16.14
N TYR A 47 -4.29 0.58 14.85
CA TYR A 47 -3.38 0.21 13.77
C TYR A 47 -3.05 1.39 12.86
N MET A 48 -1.98 1.26 12.10
CA MET A 48 -1.66 2.12 10.96
C MET A 48 -1.81 1.36 9.65
N SER A 49 -2.07 2.09 8.56
CA SER A 49 -2.03 1.55 7.20
C SER A 49 -0.91 2.23 6.43
N THR A 50 0.10 1.45 6.05
CA THR A 50 1.22 1.91 5.21
C THR A 50 0.89 1.66 3.75
N THR A 51 1.13 2.65 2.89
CA THR A 51 0.86 2.62 1.44
C THR A 51 2.17 2.77 0.65
N PRO A 52 2.98 1.69 0.53
CA PRO A 52 4.39 1.75 0.18
C PRO A 52 4.68 2.52 -1.11
N GLU A 53 4.00 2.19 -2.20
CA GLU A 53 4.23 2.83 -3.50
C GLU A 53 3.84 4.30 -3.49
N SER A 54 2.68 4.64 -2.92
CA SER A 54 2.20 6.02 -2.79
C SER A 54 3.13 6.87 -1.92
N GLU A 55 3.51 6.36 -0.75
CA GLU A 55 4.38 7.07 0.18
C GLU A 55 5.79 7.29 -0.38
N MET A 56 6.32 6.33 -1.14
CA MET A 56 7.57 6.52 -1.89
C MET A 56 7.41 7.55 -3.01
N HIS A 57 6.31 7.48 -3.78
CA HIS A 57 6.10 8.35 -4.93
C HIS A 57 5.94 9.82 -4.57
N TYR A 58 5.20 10.12 -3.49
CA TYR A 58 4.97 11.48 -3.04
C TYR A 58 6.04 11.99 -2.05
N GLY A 59 7.07 11.19 -1.77
CA GLY A 59 8.21 11.59 -0.93
C GLY A 59 7.90 11.61 0.57
N HIS A 60 6.83 10.96 1.03
CA HIS A 60 6.56 10.76 2.45
C HIS A 60 7.62 9.84 3.08
N GLY A 61 7.98 8.76 2.37
CA GLY A 61 8.91 7.74 2.84
C GLY A 61 8.43 7.00 4.09
N HIS A 62 9.31 6.18 4.67
CA HIS A 62 8.97 5.30 5.80
C HIS A 62 10.07 5.29 6.88
N PRO A 63 10.33 6.41 7.56
CA PRO A 63 11.44 6.53 8.49
C PRO A 63 11.31 5.63 9.72
N SER A 64 10.10 5.31 10.19
CA SER A 64 9.92 4.52 11.42
C SER A 64 8.90 3.37 11.31
N ASN A 65 8.15 3.24 10.23
CA ASN A 65 7.04 2.28 10.13
C ASN A 65 7.46 0.81 10.36
N HIS A 66 8.66 0.42 9.93
CA HIS A 66 9.20 -0.93 10.16
C HIS A 66 9.41 -1.28 11.65
N LEU A 67 9.40 -0.29 12.56
CA LEU A 67 9.51 -0.48 14.01
C LEU A 67 8.17 -0.80 14.70
N VAL A 68 7.06 -0.75 13.95
CA VAL A 68 5.68 -0.87 14.48
C VAL A 68 4.84 -1.80 13.60
N LEU A 69 5.47 -2.80 12.98
CA LEU A 69 4.78 -3.77 12.10
C LEU A 69 3.73 -4.61 12.84
N ASP A 70 3.84 -4.74 14.16
CA ASP A 70 2.86 -5.40 15.02
C ASP A 70 1.50 -4.67 15.04
N GLN A 71 1.49 -3.36 14.76
CA GLN A 71 0.27 -2.54 14.62
C GLN A 71 0.14 -1.95 13.21
N ALA A 72 0.61 -2.65 12.17
CA ALA A 72 0.55 -2.17 10.79
C ALA A 72 -0.28 -3.08 9.88
N ALA A 73 -0.94 -2.50 8.89
CA ALA A 73 -1.52 -3.15 7.72
C ALA A 73 -1.04 -2.45 6.44
N LEU A 74 -1.28 -3.07 5.28
CA LEU A 74 -0.96 -2.47 3.98
C LEU A 74 -2.19 -1.87 3.31
N GLY A 75 -1.97 -0.77 2.61
CA GLY A 75 -2.92 -0.14 1.69
C GLY A 75 -2.27 0.18 0.36
N VAL A 76 -3.09 0.60 -0.61
CA VAL A 76 -2.62 1.03 -1.93
C VAL A 76 -2.59 2.56 -2.06
N ASP A 77 -3.62 3.23 -1.54
CA ASP A 77 -3.87 4.68 -1.69
C ASP A 77 -4.26 5.08 -3.13
N THR A 78 -3.64 6.10 -3.72
CA THR A 78 -4.14 6.84 -4.88
C THR A 78 -4.14 6.04 -6.20
N HIS A 79 -5.22 5.30 -6.46
CA HIS A 79 -5.45 4.48 -7.67
C HIS A 79 -5.47 5.23 -9.02
N PHE A 80 -5.43 6.56 -9.02
CA PHE A 80 -5.26 7.32 -10.26
C PHE A 80 -3.79 7.38 -10.71
N THR A 81 -2.85 7.03 -9.83
CA THR A 81 -1.40 7.04 -10.09
C THR A 81 -0.83 5.62 -10.18
N PHE A 82 -1.34 4.66 -9.40
CA PHE A 82 -0.79 3.30 -9.29
C PHE A 82 -1.82 2.20 -9.51
N SER A 83 -1.32 0.98 -9.71
CA SER A 83 -2.14 -0.23 -9.76
C SER A 83 -2.84 -0.48 -8.43
N THR A 84 -4.04 -1.07 -8.47
CA THR A 84 -4.92 -1.21 -7.30
C THR A 84 -4.66 -2.46 -6.46
N ASP A 85 -3.46 -3.03 -6.50
CA ASP A 85 -3.21 -4.38 -5.96
C ASP A 85 -2.30 -4.41 -4.73
N ILE A 86 -2.80 -5.09 -3.68
CA ILE A 86 -2.10 -5.25 -2.41
C ILE A 86 -0.88 -6.18 -2.53
N LEU A 87 -0.85 -7.10 -3.50
CA LEU A 87 0.30 -7.99 -3.67
C LEU A 87 1.57 -7.21 -4.03
N THR A 88 1.47 -6.27 -4.96
CA THR A 88 2.58 -5.39 -5.33
C THR A 88 3.01 -4.53 -4.14
N GLN A 89 2.06 -3.98 -3.37
CA GLN A 89 2.38 -3.22 -2.16
C GLN A 89 3.13 -4.08 -1.12
N ALA A 90 2.71 -5.33 -0.91
CA ALA A 90 3.38 -6.25 0.01
C ALA A 90 4.82 -6.55 -0.44
N ARG A 91 5.04 -6.73 -1.75
CA ARG A 91 6.37 -6.96 -2.31
C ARG A 91 7.25 -5.73 -2.19
N ILE A 92 6.74 -4.53 -2.51
CA ILE A 92 7.46 -3.27 -2.36
C ILE A 92 7.85 -3.10 -0.89
N TRP A 93 6.89 -3.21 0.04
CA TRP A 93 7.15 -3.07 1.46
C TRP A 93 8.21 -4.02 1.99
N LEU A 94 8.11 -5.31 1.63
CA LEU A 94 9.07 -6.33 2.00
C LEU A 94 10.49 -5.94 1.58
N GLN A 95 10.66 -5.47 0.34
CA GLN A 95 11.99 -5.10 -0.16
C GLN A 95 12.46 -3.76 0.41
N SER A 96 11.59 -2.79 0.64
CA SER A 96 11.95 -1.52 1.30
C SER A 96 12.47 -1.73 2.72
N VAL A 97 11.83 -2.60 3.51
CA VAL A 97 12.29 -2.93 4.87
C VAL A 97 13.63 -3.67 4.83
N ARG A 98 13.78 -4.62 3.90
CA ARG A 98 15.04 -5.36 3.72
C ARG A 98 16.18 -4.44 3.29
N GLU A 99 15.95 -3.59 2.28
CA GLU A 99 16.94 -2.65 1.77
C GLU A 99 17.43 -1.71 2.85
N ARG A 100 16.52 -1.15 3.66
CA ARG A 100 16.88 -0.34 4.82
C ARG A 100 17.77 -1.07 5.82
N LEU A 101 17.31 -2.22 6.33
CA LEU A 101 18.00 -2.92 7.42
C LEU A 101 19.31 -3.57 6.96
N TYR A 102 19.38 -4.00 5.70
CA TYR A 102 20.63 -4.41 5.09
C TYR A 102 21.55 -3.21 4.81
N GLY A 103 21.02 -2.03 4.48
CA GLY A 103 21.82 -0.81 4.36
C GLY A 103 22.62 -0.52 5.63
N GLU A 104 22.01 -0.67 6.81
CA GLU A 104 22.68 -0.49 8.10
C GLU A 104 23.78 -1.53 8.36
N THR A 105 23.58 -2.78 7.92
CA THR A 105 24.51 -3.90 8.20
C THR A 105 25.59 -4.04 7.12
N VAL A 106 25.19 -4.14 5.86
CA VAL A 106 26.08 -4.37 4.71
C VAL A 106 26.84 -3.12 4.36
N ILE A 107 26.16 -2.00 4.17
CA ILE A 107 26.81 -0.75 3.75
C ILE A 107 27.38 -0.01 4.96
N GLY A 108 26.62 0.07 6.05
CA GLY A 108 27.01 0.79 7.26
C GLY A 108 28.14 0.12 8.05
N ARG A 109 28.22 -1.22 8.02
CA ARG A 109 29.18 -2.00 8.83
C ARG A 109 30.06 -2.97 8.03
N TRP A 110 29.90 -3.06 6.71
CA TRP A 110 30.65 -4.00 5.86
C TRP A 110 30.51 -5.47 6.29
N GLN A 111 29.31 -5.85 6.74
CA GLN A 111 28.99 -7.21 7.20
C GLN A 111 28.06 -7.93 6.22
N ILE A 112 28.29 -9.22 5.97
CA ILE A 112 27.34 -10.06 5.24
C ILE A 112 26.22 -10.45 6.21
N PRO A 113 24.94 -10.29 5.84
CA PRO A 113 23.85 -10.65 6.71
C PRO A 113 23.75 -12.18 6.83
N ASP A 114 23.57 -12.67 8.05
CA ASP A 114 23.38 -14.08 8.37
C ASP A 114 21.90 -14.52 8.34
N SER A 115 20.97 -13.57 8.30
CA SER A 115 19.54 -13.83 8.19
C SER A 115 18.79 -12.76 7.40
N ASN A 116 17.54 -13.07 7.06
CA ASN A 116 16.64 -12.10 6.44
C ASN A 116 15.94 -11.24 7.51
N PRO A 117 15.98 -9.90 7.43
CA PRO A 117 15.38 -9.04 8.45
C PRO A 117 13.85 -9.00 8.40
N MET A 118 13.24 -9.45 7.30
CA MET A 118 11.79 -9.57 7.18
C MET A 118 11.40 -10.77 6.30
N SER A 119 10.58 -11.66 6.85
CA SER A 119 10.12 -12.86 6.16
C SER A 119 9.00 -12.55 5.15
N VAL A 120 8.84 -13.40 4.14
CA VAL A 120 7.68 -13.36 3.23
C VAL A 120 6.37 -13.57 3.98
N ASN A 121 6.38 -14.35 5.06
CA ASN A 121 5.20 -14.56 5.90
C ASN A 121 4.73 -13.28 6.59
N GLN A 122 5.65 -12.42 7.06
CA GLN A 122 5.29 -11.12 7.62
C GLN A 122 4.64 -10.22 6.56
N ALA A 123 5.19 -10.18 5.34
CA ALA A 123 4.57 -9.44 4.24
C ALA A 123 3.17 -9.98 3.89
N PHE A 124 3.01 -11.30 3.89
CA PHE A 124 1.71 -11.95 3.67
C PHE A 124 0.68 -11.62 4.76
N LEU A 125 1.09 -11.63 6.03
CA LEU A 125 0.22 -11.26 7.16
C LEU A 125 -0.18 -9.78 7.11
N LEU A 126 0.75 -8.89 6.75
CA LEU A 126 0.47 -7.47 6.54
C LEU A 126 -0.56 -7.23 5.42
N ALA A 127 -0.53 -8.06 4.38
CA ALA A 127 -1.45 -8.04 3.25
C ALA A 127 -2.81 -8.71 3.53
N THR A 128 -2.94 -9.47 4.62
CA THR A 128 -4.12 -10.28 4.93
C THR A 128 -4.60 -10.05 6.36
N ARG A 129 -4.12 -10.85 7.32
CA ARG A 129 -4.58 -10.88 8.70
C ARG A 129 -4.56 -9.51 9.38
N ASN A 130 -3.49 -8.75 9.18
CA ASN A 130 -3.35 -7.46 9.86
C ASN A 130 -4.35 -6.42 9.37
N GLY A 131 -4.80 -6.49 8.11
CA GLY A 131 -5.88 -5.64 7.62
C GLY A 131 -7.19 -5.93 8.37
N GLY A 132 -7.47 -7.20 8.67
CA GLY A 132 -8.62 -7.59 9.49
C GLY A 132 -8.53 -7.07 10.92
N LEU A 133 -7.37 -7.26 11.56
CA LEU A 133 -7.11 -6.75 12.91
C LEU A 133 -7.21 -5.22 12.99
N ALA A 134 -6.71 -4.51 11.98
CA ALA A 134 -6.81 -3.06 11.88
C ALA A 134 -8.26 -2.56 11.82
N LEU A 135 -9.17 -3.37 11.27
CA LEU A 135 -10.60 -3.11 11.21
C LEU A 135 -11.36 -3.65 12.43
N GLY A 136 -10.67 -4.15 13.46
CA GLY A 136 -11.29 -4.78 14.63
C GLY A 136 -12.09 -6.05 14.30
N ARG A 137 -11.74 -6.73 13.19
CA ARG A 137 -12.44 -7.90 12.66
C ARG A 137 -11.54 -9.13 12.73
N GLU A 138 -11.81 -10.00 13.70
CA GLU A 138 -11.04 -11.24 13.89
C GLU A 138 -11.42 -12.35 12.90
N ASP A 139 -12.55 -12.18 12.20
CA ASP A 139 -13.16 -13.13 11.27
C ASP A 139 -12.78 -12.86 9.80
N ILE A 140 -11.90 -11.90 9.51
CA ILE A 140 -11.39 -11.61 8.16
C ILE A 140 -9.86 -11.68 8.09
N GLY A 141 -9.33 -11.95 6.89
CA GLY A 141 -7.89 -12.15 6.68
C GLY A 141 -7.36 -13.47 7.28
N VAL A 142 -8.25 -14.42 7.58
CA VAL A 142 -7.95 -15.75 8.11
C VAL A 142 -8.88 -16.79 7.48
N ILE A 143 -8.39 -18.01 7.32
CA ILE A 143 -9.21 -19.17 6.94
C ILE A 143 -9.41 -20.01 8.20
N ALA A 144 -10.58 -19.86 8.82
CA ALA A 144 -10.97 -20.59 10.04
C ALA A 144 -12.47 -20.88 10.01
N VAL A 145 -12.91 -21.84 10.83
CA VAL A 145 -14.35 -22.06 11.05
C VAL A 145 -14.97 -20.76 11.60
N ASP A 146 -16.18 -20.45 11.15
CA ASP A 146 -16.95 -19.24 11.49
C ASP A 146 -16.37 -17.90 11.00
N ALA A 147 -15.23 -17.91 10.28
CA ALA A 147 -14.70 -16.72 9.60
C ALA A 147 -15.49 -16.42 8.31
N VAL A 148 -15.45 -15.17 7.84
CA VAL A 148 -16.04 -14.79 6.55
C VAL A 148 -15.34 -15.54 5.43
N ALA A 149 -16.12 -16.04 4.47
CA ALA A 149 -15.61 -16.75 3.31
C ALA A 149 -15.05 -15.78 2.24
N ASP A 150 -14.00 -15.04 2.60
CA ASP A 150 -13.22 -14.18 1.72
C ASP A 150 -11.94 -14.91 1.30
N LEU A 151 -11.90 -15.39 0.05
CA LEU A 151 -10.83 -16.25 -0.45
C LEU A 151 -10.26 -15.74 -1.78
N VAL A 152 -8.95 -15.81 -1.92
CA VAL A 152 -8.23 -15.62 -3.18
C VAL A 152 -7.55 -16.92 -3.55
N VAL A 153 -7.87 -17.47 -4.72
CA VAL A 153 -7.30 -18.71 -5.22
C VAL A 153 -6.37 -18.40 -6.37
N TRP A 154 -5.14 -18.92 -6.29
CA TRP A 154 -4.08 -18.73 -7.27
C TRP A 154 -3.98 -19.93 -8.19
N ASP A 155 -3.78 -19.71 -9.50
CA ASP A 155 -3.51 -20.75 -10.47
C ASP A 155 -2.09 -21.30 -10.24
N GLY A 156 -1.97 -22.38 -9.47
CA GLY A 156 -0.69 -23.03 -9.18
C GLY A 156 0.01 -23.64 -10.41
N ARG A 157 -0.64 -23.65 -11.58
CA ARG A 157 -0.05 -24.06 -12.86
C ARG A 157 0.42 -22.88 -13.70
N SER A 158 0.22 -21.65 -13.24
CA SER A 158 0.72 -20.48 -13.93
C SER A 158 2.26 -20.48 -13.96
N PRO A 159 2.90 -20.02 -15.04
CA PRO A 159 4.37 -20.06 -15.14
C PRO A 159 5.11 -19.41 -13.97
N ALA A 160 4.53 -18.39 -13.33
CA ALA A 160 5.13 -17.72 -12.18
C ALA A 160 5.14 -18.59 -10.90
N LEU A 161 4.20 -19.52 -10.79
CA LEU A 161 3.95 -20.33 -9.59
C LEU A 161 4.41 -21.79 -9.71
N LEU A 162 4.91 -22.21 -10.87
CA LEU A 162 5.41 -23.58 -11.07
C LEU A 162 6.68 -23.87 -10.24
N GLY A 163 6.66 -24.97 -9.48
CA GLY A 163 7.86 -25.57 -8.89
C GLY A 163 8.26 -25.03 -7.51
N TRP A 164 7.45 -24.18 -6.88
CA TRP A 164 7.72 -23.66 -5.54
C TRP A 164 7.27 -24.63 -4.44
N THR A 165 8.13 -24.85 -3.44
CA THR A 165 7.80 -25.64 -2.24
C THR A 165 7.10 -24.81 -1.17
N ASP A 166 7.46 -23.53 -1.05
CA ASP A 166 6.81 -22.56 -0.17
C ASP A 166 5.77 -21.75 -0.97
N PRO A 167 4.46 -21.98 -0.76
CA PRO A 167 3.42 -21.26 -1.50
C PRO A 167 3.33 -19.79 -1.12
N ILE A 168 3.72 -19.40 0.10
CA ILE A 168 3.70 -17.98 0.52
C ILE A 168 4.83 -17.23 -0.18
N ALA A 169 6.02 -17.82 -0.25
CA ALA A 169 7.11 -17.27 -1.04
C ALA A 169 6.72 -17.15 -2.53
N ALA A 170 6.09 -18.19 -3.09
CA ALA A 170 5.59 -18.20 -4.46
C ALA A 170 4.65 -17.01 -4.74
N VAL A 171 3.65 -16.81 -3.88
CA VAL A 171 2.69 -15.70 -4.00
C VAL A 171 3.41 -14.36 -3.85
N ILE A 172 4.10 -14.13 -2.73
CA ILE A 172 4.66 -12.82 -2.37
C ILE A 172 5.75 -12.37 -3.33
N LEU A 173 6.64 -13.27 -3.76
CA LEU A 173 7.83 -12.92 -4.54
C LEU A 173 7.69 -13.14 -6.04
N HIS A 174 6.76 -13.99 -6.51
CA HIS A 174 6.70 -14.38 -7.92
C HIS A 174 5.39 -14.08 -8.61
N ALA A 175 4.25 -14.19 -7.92
CA ALA A 175 2.95 -14.04 -8.56
C ALA A 175 2.64 -12.60 -9.01
N SER A 176 1.63 -12.48 -9.85
CA SER A 176 1.00 -11.24 -10.31
C SER A 176 -0.53 -11.36 -10.19
N VAL A 177 -1.27 -10.25 -10.16
CA VAL A 177 -2.75 -10.30 -10.11
C VAL A 177 -3.40 -11.09 -11.26
N GLY A 178 -2.69 -11.30 -12.37
CA GLY A 178 -3.12 -12.13 -13.49
C GLY A 178 -3.13 -13.64 -13.19
N ASP A 179 -2.36 -14.07 -12.18
CA ASP A 179 -2.27 -15.46 -11.74
C ASP A 179 -3.43 -15.86 -10.81
N ILE A 180 -4.23 -14.90 -10.33
CA ILE A 180 -5.42 -15.18 -9.52
C ILE A 180 -6.47 -15.87 -10.42
N GLU A 181 -6.90 -17.06 -10.02
CA GLU A 181 -7.90 -17.85 -10.72
C GLU A 181 -9.32 -17.50 -10.26
N HIS A 182 -9.52 -17.48 -8.93
CA HIS A 182 -10.80 -17.19 -8.31
C HIS A 182 -10.68 -16.15 -7.20
N VAL A 183 -11.74 -15.36 -7.02
CA VAL A 183 -11.94 -14.49 -5.87
C VAL A 183 -13.36 -14.72 -5.37
N ILE A 184 -13.48 -15.01 -4.09
CA ILE A 184 -14.72 -15.25 -3.37
C ILE A 184 -14.80 -14.20 -2.27
N VAL A 185 -15.92 -13.49 -2.19
CA VAL A 185 -16.19 -12.47 -1.15
C VAL A 185 -17.50 -12.84 -0.49
N ASN A 186 -17.48 -13.01 0.83
CA ASN A 186 -18.61 -13.45 1.63
C ASN A 186 -19.30 -14.72 1.06
N GLY A 187 -18.49 -15.68 0.58
CA GLY A 187 -18.97 -16.94 0.01
C GLY A 187 -19.39 -16.88 -1.45
N GLU A 188 -19.44 -15.70 -2.07
CA GLU A 188 -19.87 -15.52 -3.46
C GLU A 188 -18.69 -15.26 -4.39
N PHE A 189 -18.68 -15.90 -5.56
CA PHE A 189 -17.65 -15.64 -6.58
C PHE A 189 -17.82 -14.24 -7.16
N VAL A 190 -16.79 -13.41 -7.01
CA VAL A 190 -16.66 -12.11 -7.71
C VAL A 190 -15.67 -12.19 -8.88
N LYS A 191 -14.81 -13.22 -8.90
CA LYS A 191 -14.00 -13.64 -10.03
C LYS A 191 -13.97 -15.16 -10.09
N ARG A 192 -14.22 -15.75 -11.25
CA ARG A 192 -14.23 -17.20 -11.46
C ARG A 192 -13.57 -17.56 -12.78
N ASP A 193 -12.73 -18.58 -12.80
CA ASP A 193 -12.03 -19.06 -13.99
C ASP A 193 -11.29 -17.92 -14.73
N LYS A 194 -10.59 -17.08 -13.94
CA LYS A 194 -9.88 -15.86 -14.39
C LYS A 194 -10.76 -14.73 -14.95
N LYS A 195 -12.09 -14.82 -14.85
CA LYS A 195 -13.04 -13.80 -15.34
C LYS A 195 -13.82 -13.15 -14.21
N LEU A 196 -14.06 -11.84 -14.29
CA LEU A 196 -14.92 -11.15 -13.33
C LEU A 196 -16.38 -11.60 -13.48
N VAL A 197 -17.07 -11.75 -12.35
CA VAL A 197 -18.50 -12.09 -12.31
C VAL A 197 -19.29 -10.78 -12.27
N VAL A 198 -19.40 -10.14 -13.44
CA VAL A 198 -20.08 -8.84 -13.61
C VAL A 198 -20.98 -8.90 -14.83
N GLU A 199 -22.25 -8.55 -14.66
CA GLU A 199 -23.21 -8.46 -15.78
C GLU A 199 -22.84 -7.31 -16.72
N ASN A 200 -23.05 -7.52 -18.02
CA ASN A 200 -22.78 -6.53 -19.08
C ASN A 200 -21.38 -5.91 -18.99
N TYR A 201 -20.37 -6.71 -18.64
CA TYR A 201 -19.00 -6.23 -18.39
C TYR A 201 -18.42 -5.42 -19.56
N ALA A 202 -18.70 -5.81 -20.81
CA ALA A 202 -18.27 -5.06 -21.98
C ALA A 202 -18.85 -3.64 -22.03
N GLU A 203 -20.15 -3.48 -21.78
CA GLU A 203 -20.79 -2.16 -21.74
C GLU A 203 -20.28 -1.31 -20.58
N LEU A 204 -19.97 -1.95 -19.44
CA LEU A 204 -19.33 -1.28 -18.30
C LEU A 204 -17.94 -0.76 -18.67
N GLN A 205 -17.15 -1.55 -19.39
CA GLN A 205 -15.84 -1.12 -19.90
C GLN A 205 -15.98 0.07 -20.85
N ASP A 206 -16.95 0.05 -21.76
CA ASP A 206 -17.19 1.17 -22.67
C ASP A 206 -17.57 2.45 -21.93
N ARG A 207 -18.47 2.36 -20.94
CA ARG A 207 -18.86 3.49 -20.07
C ARG A 207 -17.67 4.03 -19.27
N PHE A 208 -16.82 3.14 -18.75
CA PHE A 208 -15.61 3.54 -18.03
C PHE A 208 -14.66 4.30 -18.95
N LEU A 209 -14.41 3.80 -20.17
CA LEU A 209 -13.54 4.45 -21.15
C LEU A 209 -14.09 5.81 -21.59
N GLU A 210 -15.40 5.94 -21.76
CA GLU A 210 -16.04 7.22 -22.05
C GLU A 210 -15.84 8.23 -20.90
N ALA A 211 -16.10 7.81 -19.67
CA ALA A 211 -15.90 8.64 -18.49
C ALA A 211 -14.43 9.06 -18.32
N ALA A 212 -13.49 8.14 -18.53
CA ALA A 212 -12.06 8.40 -18.47
C ALA A 212 -11.64 9.47 -19.48
N ARG A 213 -12.04 9.34 -20.76
CA ARG A 213 -11.74 10.34 -21.80
C ARG A 213 -12.29 11.72 -21.42
N ARG A 214 -13.53 11.79 -20.92
CA ARG A 214 -14.16 13.05 -20.50
C ARG A 214 -13.42 13.71 -19.33
N ILE A 215 -13.03 12.93 -18.32
CA ILE A 215 -12.31 13.44 -17.15
C ILE A 215 -10.89 13.89 -17.56
N GLN A 216 -10.18 13.09 -18.35
CA GLN A 216 -8.84 13.41 -18.86
C GLN A 216 -8.85 14.69 -19.71
N ALA A 217 -9.85 14.86 -20.59
CA ALA A 217 -10.00 16.08 -21.38
C ALA A 217 -10.14 17.33 -20.50
N LYS A 218 -10.92 17.24 -19.41
CA LYS A 218 -11.07 18.32 -18.45
C LYS A 218 -9.79 18.60 -17.67
N LEU A 219 -9.08 17.55 -17.23
CA LEU A 219 -7.80 17.68 -16.53
C LEU A 219 -6.75 18.36 -17.41
N LYS A 220 -6.63 17.96 -18.68
CA LYS A 220 -5.72 18.61 -19.66
C LYS A 220 -6.02 20.09 -19.87
N ALA A 221 -7.30 20.45 -19.88
CA ALA A 221 -7.73 21.84 -20.06
C ALA A 221 -7.58 22.67 -18.77
N THR A 222 -7.32 22.04 -17.63
CA THR A 222 -7.18 22.73 -16.34
C THR A 222 -5.71 23.11 -16.14
N PRO A 223 -5.38 24.41 -16.01
CA PRO A 223 -4.02 24.81 -15.66
C PRO A 223 -3.61 24.23 -14.31
N LEU A 224 -2.40 23.67 -14.24
CA LEU A 224 -1.85 23.20 -12.97
C LEU A 224 -1.58 24.40 -12.04
N PRO A 225 -1.80 24.24 -10.72
CA PRO A 225 -1.46 25.28 -9.76
C PRO A 225 0.04 25.58 -9.82
N PRO A 226 0.46 26.86 -9.76
CA PRO A 226 1.86 27.21 -9.79
C PRO A 226 2.55 26.70 -8.52
N GLN A 227 3.70 26.04 -8.69
CA GLN A 227 4.52 25.52 -7.58
C GLN A 227 5.54 26.57 -7.13
N VAL A 228 5.04 27.75 -6.73
CA VAL A 228 5.86 28.89 -6.28
C VAL A 228 5.37 29.39 -4.94
N GLY A 229 6.28 29.94 -4.13
CA GLY A 229 5.98 30.43 -2.78
C GLY A 229 6.01 29.31 -1.74
N GLU A 230 5.00 29.29 -0.87
CA GLU A 230 4.86 28.34 0.22
C GLU A 230 3.67 27.41 -0.03
N PHE A 231 3.85 26.14 0.30
CA PHE A 231 2.76 25.17 0.39
C PHE A 231 1.81 25.54 1.54
N SER A 232 0.63 24.92 1.60
CA SER A 232 -0.38 25.21 2.64
C SER A 232 0.12 25.00 4.08
N THR A 233 1.23 24.29 4.27
CA THR A 233 1.90 24.08 5.56
C THR A 233 2.93 25.16 5.92
N GLY A 234 3.15 26.16 5.04
CA GLY A 234 4.21 27.17 5.17
C GLY A 234 5.58 26.72 4.66
N SER A 235 5.70 25.49 4.14
CA SER A 235 6.96 24.98 3.58
C SER A 235 7.21 25.53 2.18
N SER A 236 8.43 26.02 1.91
CA SER A 236 8.81 26.48 0.57
C SER A 236 8.94 25.33 -0.44
N TYR A 237 8.57 25.56 -1.69
CA TYR A 237 8.88 24.63 -2.78
C TYR A 237 10.40 24.54 -3.02
N GLY A 238 10.91 23.32 -3.21
CA GLY A 238 12.33 23.04 -3.44
C GLY A 238 12.55 22.18 -4.69
N ALA A 239 13.67 22.39 -5.37
CA ALA A 239 14.06 21.56 -6.51
C ALA A 239 14.56 20.20 -6.04
N VAL A 240 14.10 19.13 -6.70
CA VAL A 240 14.60 17.77 -6.49
C VAL A 240 15.73 17.45 -7.47
N GLN A 241 16.73 16.69 -7.02
CA GLN A 241 17.78 16.21 -7.92
C GLN A 241 17.16 15.29 -8.97
N GLN A 242 17.41 15.58 -10.25
CA GLN A 242 16.93 14.78 -11.36
C GLN A 242 17.95 13.68 -11.71
N VAL A 243 17.43 12.52 -12.09
CA VAL A 243 18.20 11.40 -12.63
C VAL A 243 17.68 11.11 -14.04
N ASP A 244 18.58 10.75 -14.96
CA ASP A 244 18.22 10.37 -16.33
C ASP A 244 18.89 9.03 -16.69
N VAL A 245 18.12 8.14 -17.31
CA VAL A 245 18.62 6.88 -17.86
C VAL A 245 19.27 7.07 -19.23
N GLN A 246 19.00 8.21 -19.89
CA GLN A 246 19.63 8.63 -21.13
C GLN A 246 20.83 9.52 -20.83
N ARG A 247 21.89 9.40 -21.65
CA ARG A 247 23.05 10.29 -21.55
C ARG A 247 22.62 11.71 -21.93
N GLY A 248 22.92 12.70 -21.09
CA GLY A 248 22.72 14.12 -21.40
C GLY A 248 22.15 14.89 -20.22
N SER A 249 21.62 16.08 -20.50
CA SER A 249 20.94 16.97 -19.53
C SER A 249 19.41 16.84 -19.60
N GLY A 250 18.91 15.73 -20.16
CA GLY A 250 17.49 15.43 -20.21
C GLY A 250 16.96 14.99 -18.84
N THR A 251 15.66 14.74 -18.78
CA THR A 251 14.97 14.24 -17.59
C THR A 251 14.21 12.96 -17.88
N GLY A 252 14.43 12.34 -19.05
CA GLY A 252 13.62 11.24 -19.57
C GLY A 252 12.14 11.56 -19.84
N CYS A 253 11.66 12.78 -19.55
CA CYS A 253 10.28 13.18 -19.80
C CYS A 253 10.04 13.36 -21.30
N GLY A 254 9.43 12.35 -21.93
CA GLY A 254 8.87 12.46 -23.27
C GLY A 254 7.60 13.34 -23.31
N PRO A 255 6.89 13.38 -24.45
CA PRO A 255 5.59 14.05 -24.54
C PRO A 255 4.65 13.55 -23.43
N SER A 256 4.00 14.45 -22.71
CA SER A 256 3.04 14.08 -21.68
C SER A 256 1.75 13.57 -22.34
N TYR A 257 1.57 12.26 -22.35
CA TYR A 257 0.32 11.60 -22.77
C TYR A 257 -0.64 11.53 -21.58
N VAL A 258 -0.98 12.68 -20.99
CA VAL A 258 -2.22 12.76 -20.19
C VAL A 258 -3.40 12.36 -21.07
#